data_AF-A0A1R2B7I1-F1
#
_entry.id   AF-A0A1R2B7I1-F1
#
_cell.length_a   1.000
_cell.length_b   1.000
_cell.length_c   1.000
_cell.angle_alpha   90.00
_cell.angle_beta   90.00
_cell.angle_gamma   90.00
#
_symmetry.space_group_name_H-M   'P 1'
#
loop_
_entity.id
_entity.type
_entity.pdbx_description
1 polymer ?
#
loop_
_entity_poly.entity_id
_entity_poly.type
_entity_poly.pdbx_seq_one_letter_code
_entity_poly.pdbx_strand_id
1 'polypeptide(L)'
;MDFDKELDMLLEFSDYNTDIVNVIKQEAIMLNRIYPELKPNRGWGKIDKHTISLIGRIPLERNGTYYMLPFGICFPTKYPNVPPLCNVIPGNMDILIASKRVLSTGAITIKLFENWNNNYDSLEVVQSCIKHFTKHPPTIDIGAEYLRESWALRREIEDLNKEKSALNLIKKEVNIANDLINVLLDSNAINELKTQQEDMENWIKANENEDFEFSNALIYSGNKEKIMAELLAEEESFEETVRKLTEAFYMKVLCSTDFIYHLKELFNAKFMLIKKREKLSHL
;
A
#
# COMPACT_ATOMS: atom_id res chain seq x y z
N MET A 1 -47.12 4.24 -20.47
CA MET A 1 -48.58 4.01 -20.52
C MET A 1 -49.15 4.50 -19.19
N ASP A 2 -50.35 5.07 -19.21
CA ASP A 2 -51.01 5.55 -17.98
C ASP A 2 -51.45 4.35 -17.14
N PHE A 3 -51.14 4.33 -15.83
CA PHE A 3 -51.39 3.19 -14.94
C PHE A 3 -52.87 2.80 -14.95
N ASP A 4 -53.75 3.80 -14.88
CA ASP A 4 -55.19 3.61 -14.83
C ASP A 4 -55.71 2.94 -16.12
N LYS A 5 -55.19 3.33 -17.28
CA LYS A 5 -55.57 2.74 -18.58
C LYS A 5 -55.11 1.29 -18.71
N GLU A 6 -53.92 0.99 -18.22
CA GLU A 6 -53.38 -0.37 -18.22
C GLU A 6 -54.16 -1.28 -17.27
N LEU A 7 -54.47 -0.78 -16.07
CA LEU A 7 -55.27 -1.49 -15.09
C LEU A 7 -56.69 -1.76 -15.60
N ASP A 8 -57.34 -0.76 -16.20
CA ASP A 8 -58.69 -0.90 -16.76
C ASP A 8 -58.73 -1.94 -17.88
N MET A 9 -57.78 -1.90 -18.80
CA MET A 9 -57.65 -2.89 -19.86
C MET A 9 -57.49 -4.30 -19.30
N LEU A 10 -56.68 -4.49 -18.25
CA LEU A 10 -56.50 -5.82 -17.67
C LEU A 10 -57.74 -6.31 -16.91
N LEU A 11 -58.42 -5.42 -16.19
CA LEU A 11 -59.65 -5.75 -15.46
C LEU A 11 -60.80 -6.16 -16.39
N GLU A 12 -60.90 -5.59 -17.60
CA GLU A 12 -61.88 -5.99 -18.62
C GLU A 12 -61.79 -7.47 -19.02
N PHE A 13 -60.60 -8.06 -18.96
CA PHE A 13 -60.35 -9.47 -19.33
C PHE A 13 -60.13 -10.39 -18.12
N SER A 14 -60.54 -9.94 -16.93
CA SER A 14 -60.42 -10.71 -15.69
C SER A 14 -61.67 -11.55 -15.40
N ASP A 15 -61.53 -12.61 -14.60
CA ASP A 15 -62.65 -13.48 -14.20
C ASP A 15 -63.43 -12.91 -12.99
N TYR A 16 -63.30 -11.61 -12.72
CA TYR A 16 -63.92 -10.96 -11.56
C TYR A 16 -65.36 -10.53 -11.86
N ASN A 17 -66.19 -10.52 -10.81
CA ASN A 17 -67.47 -9.81 -10.87
C ASN A 17 -67.26 -8.30 -10.70
N THR A 18 -68.28 -7.51 -11.00
CA THR A 18 -68.21 -6.04 -10.97
C THR A 18 -67.83 -5.46 -9.61
N ASP A 19 -68.31 -6.07 -8.51
CA ASP A 19 -68.00 -5.61 -7.15
C ASP A 19 -66.51 -5.79 -6.84
N ILE A 20 -65.95 -6.95 -7.20
CA ILE A 20 -64.54 -7.27 -6.99
C ILE A 20 -63.65 -6.39 -7.86
N VAL A 21 -64.04 -6.11 -9.11
CA VAL A 21 -63.33 -5.17 -10.00
C VAL A 21 -63.20 -3.80 -9.34
N ASN A 22 -64.27 -3.28 -8.76
CA ASN A 22 -64.26 -1.95 -8.12
C ASN A 22 -63.32 -1.91 -6.91
N VAL A 23 -63.35 -2.94 -6.06
CA VAL A 23 -62.46 -3.04 -4.89
C VAL A 23 -61.00 -3.13 -5.33
N ILE A 24 -60.67 -4.04 -6.26
CA ILE A 24 -59.30 -4.21 -6.76
C ILE A 24 -58.82 -2.92 -7.41
N LYS A 25 -59.66 -2.23 -8.19
CA LYS A 25 -59.30 -0.96 -8.84
C LYS A 25 -58.93 0.11 -7.81
N GLN A 26 -59.75 0.29 -6.79
CA GLN A 26 -59.50 1.28 -5.73
C GLN A 26 -58.20 0.97 -4.99
N GLU A 27 -57.99 -0.28 -4.59
CA GLU A 27 -56.81 -0.70 -3.86
C GLU A 27 -55.54 -0.66 -4.71
N ALA A 28 -55.61 -1.05 -5.98
CA ALA A 28 -54.47 -0.99 -6.89
C ALA A 28 -54.01 0.46 -7.15
N ILE A 29 -54.95 1.39 -7.33
CA ILE A 29 -54.64 2.82 -7.46
C ILE A 29 -54.02 3.36 -6.16
N MET A 30 -54.55 2.97 -4.99
CA MET A 30 -53.98 3.34 -3.69
C MET A 30 -52.53 2.83 -3.56
N LEU A 31 -52.30 1.54 -3.84
CA LEU A 31 -50.98 0.95 -3.79
C LEU A 31 -50.01 1.62 -4.76
N ASN A 32 -50.42 1.93 -5.99
CA ASN A 32 -49.56 2.58 -6.97
C ASN A 32 -49.19 4.01 -6.55
N ARG A 33 -50.10 4.76 -5.93
CA ARG A 33 -49.81 6.09 -5.39
C ARG A 33 -48.72 6.06 -4.32
N ILE A 34 -48.71 5.02 -3.48
CA ILE A 34 -47.74 4.88 -2.38
C ILE A 34 -46.44 4.21 -2.87
N TYR A 35 -46.56 3.23 -3.77
CA TYR A 35 -45.45 2.45 -4.33
C TYR A 35 -45.49 2.49 -5.87
N PRO A 36 -44.95 3.56 -6.49
CA PRO A 36 -45.09 3.82 -7.93
C PRO A 36 -44.49 2.75 -8.85
N GLU A 37 -43.54 1.96 -8.34
CA GLU A 37 -42.90 0.86 -9.08
C GLU A 37 -43.80 -0.37 -9.21
N LEU A 38 -44.85 -0.50 -8.39
CA LEU A 38 -45.83 -1.58 -8.56
C LEU A 38 -46.71 -1.28 -9.77
N LYS A 39 -46.57 -2.10 -10.81
CA LYS A 39 -47.30 -1.96 -12.08
C LYS A 39 -48.29 -3.10 -12.28
N PRO A 40 -49.44 -2.83 -12.95
CA PRO A 40 -50.43 -3.86 -13.22
C PRO A 40 -49.84 -4.94 -14.12
N ASN A 41 -50.20 -6.19 -13.84
CA ASN A 41 -49.81 -7.33 -14.63
C ASN A 41 -50.88 -8.44 -14.57
N ARG A 42 -50.91 -9.28 -15.59
CA ARG A 42 -51.88 -10.36 -15.74
C ARG A 42 -51.37 -11.65 -15.09
N GLY A 43 -52.00 -12.05 -13.99
CA GLY A 43 -51.70 -13.24 -13.22
C GLY A 43 -50.28 -13.32 -12.66
N TRP A 44 -49.95 -14.47 -12.08
CA TRP A 44 -48.58 -14.80 -11.67
C TRP A 44 -47.73 -15.23 -12.86
N GLY A 45 -47.49 -14.35 -13.82
CA GLY A 45 -46.47 -14.53 -14.87
C GLY A 45 -46.54 -15.79 -15.75
N LYS A 46 -47.63 -16.59 -15.73
CA LYS A 46 -48.04 -17.63 -16.70
C LYS A 46 -49.18 -18.56 -16.20
N ILE A 47 -49.33 -18.73 -14.88
CA ILE A 47 -50.16 -19.81 -14.31
C ILE A 47 -51.66 -19.43 -14.22
N ASP A 48 -51.97 -18.23 -13.71
CA ASP A 48 -53.36 -17.79 -13.50
C ASP A 48 -53.74 -16.63 -14.43
N LYS A 49 -53.94 -16.94 -15.72
CA LYS A 49 -54.11 -15.94 -16.79
C LYS A 49 -55.30 -14.99 -16.60
N HIS A 50 -56.25 -15.23 -15.72
CA HIS A 50 -57.44 -14.37 -15.58
C HIS A 50 -57.50 -13.61 -14.25
N THR A 51 -56.40 -13.62 -13.49
CA THR A 51 -56.24 -12.80 -12.29
C THR A 51 -55.37 -11.57 -12.57
N ILE A 52 -55.41 -10.62 -11.66
CA ILE A 52 -54.68 -9.35 -11.71
C ILE A 52 -53.67 -9.34 -10.59
N SER A 53 -52.47 -8.90 -10.93
CA SER A 53 -51.38 -8.70 -10.00
C SER A 53 -50.78 -7.31 -10.16
N LEU A 54 -50.11 -6.84 -9.11
CA LEU A 54 -49.18 -5.72 -9.20
C LEU A 54 -47.78 -6.26 -8.97
N ILE A 55 -46.89 -6.04 -9.92
CA ILE A 55 -45.50 -6.50 -9.87
C ILE A 55 -44.58 -5.29 -9.96
N GLY A 56 -43.55 -5.26 -9.12
CA GLY A 56 -42.59 -4.17 -9.10
C GLY A 56 -41.61 -4.34 -7.96
N ARG A 57 -41.24 -3.22 -7.35
CA ARG A 57 -40.38 -3.23 -6.17
C ARG A 57 -40.96 -2.39 -5.05
N ILE A 58 -40.73 -2.82 -3.82
CA ILE A 58 -41.12 -2.08 -2.61
C ILE A 58 -39.89 -1.70 -1.79
N PRO A 59 -39.85 -0.50 -1.20
CA PRO A 59 -38.70 -0.05 -0.43
C PRO A 59 -38.65 -0.72 0.95
N LEU A 60 -37.48 -1.23 1.32
CA LEU A 60 -37.13 -1.71 2.65
C LEU A 60 -36.03 -0.81 3.22
N GLU A 61 -36.31 -0.13 4.33
CA GLU A 61 -35.30 0.66 5.03
C GLU A 61 -34.46 -0.24 5.96
N ARG A 62 -33.13 -0.15 5.87
CA ARG A 62 -32.19 -0.83 6.76
C ARG A 62 -31.01 0.08 7.07
N ASN A 63 -30.85 0.42 8.36
CA ASN A 63 -29.75 1.27 8.85
C ASN A 63 -29.60 2.59 8.06
N GLY A 64 -30.72 3.25 7.73
CA GLY A 64 -30.73 4.50 6.97
C GLY A 64 -30.50 4.35 5.45
N THR A 65 -30.36 3.12 4.94
CA THR A 65 -30.27 2.85 3.50
C THR A 65 -31.54 2.14 3.03
N TYR A 66 -32.07 2.53 1.88
CA TYR A 66 -33.23 1.85 1.25
C TYR A 66 -32.76 0.79 0.27
N TYR A 67 -33.30 -0.42 0.41
CA TYR A 67 -33.18 -1.52 -0.54
C TYR A 67 -34.52 -1.74 -1.25
N MET A 68 -34.51 -2.00 -2.55
CA MET A 68 -35.72 -2.20 -3.33
C MET A 68 -35.98 -3.69 -3.50
N LEU A 69 -36.95 -4.22 -2.77
CA LEU A 69 -37.33 -5.64 -2.80
C LEU A 69 -38.21 -5.93 -4.03
N PRO A 70 -37.83 -6.84 -4.93
CA PRO A 70 -38.71 -7.34 -5.98
C PRO A 70 -39.93 -8.07 -5.39
N PHE A 71 -41.11 -7.53 -5.65
CA PHE A 71 -42.34 -7.92 -4.98
C PHE A 71 -43.51 -7.98 -5.96
N GLY A 72 -44.40 -8.94 -5.73
CA GLY A 72 -45.67 -9.04 -6.41
C GLY A 72 -46.80 -9.31 -5.42
N ILE A 73 -47.97 -8.73 -5.71
CA ILE A 73 -49.23 -9.01 -5.03
C ILE A 73 -50.28 -9.36 -6.08
N CYS A 74 -51.01 -10.46 -5.88
CA CYS A 74 -52.05 -10.92 -6.79
C CYS A 74 -53.38 -11.03 -6.07
N PHE A 75 -54.42 -10.57 -6.74
CA PHE A 75 -55.78 -10.60 -6.24
C PHE A 75 -56.46 -11.88 -6.75
N PRO A 76 -56.90 -12.79 -5.88
CA PRO A 76 -57.66 -13.97 -6.29
C PRO A 76 -59.10 -13.60 -6.67
N THR A 77 -59.79 -14.47 -7.42
CA THR A 77 -61.19 -14.26 -7.87
C THR A 77 -62.23 -14.16 -6.76
N LYS A 78 -61.85 -14.54 -5.53
CA LYS A 78 -62.70 -14.44 -4.33
C LYS A 78 -62.32 -13.26 -3.42
N TYR A 79 -61.37 -12.41 -3.83
CA TYR A 79 -61.00 -11.20 -3.11
C TYR A 79 -62.23 -10.28 -2.91
N PRO A 80 -62.42 -9.59 -1.78
CA PRO A 80 -61.59 -9.55 -0.57
C PRO A 80 -61.89 -10.66 0.45
N ASN A 81 -62.77 -11.63 0.16
CA ASN A 81 -63.12 -12.68 1.14
C ASN A 81 -61.96 -13.65 1.45
N VAL A 82 -60.95 -13.66 0.59
CA VAL A 82 -59.68 -14.38 0.80
C VAL A 82 -58.53 -13.39 0.64
N PRO A 83 -57.40 -13.58 1.34
CA PRO A 83 -56.29 -12.64 1.27
C PRO A 83 -55.68 -12.59 -0.13
N PRO A 84 -55.04 -11.47 -0.49
CA PRO A 84 -54.22 -11.44 -1.69
C PRO A 84 -53.02 -12.36 -1.50
N LEU A 85 -52.52 -12.89 -2.60
CA LEU A 85 -51.32 -13.71 -2.62
C LEU A 85 -50.12 -12.78 -2.80
N CYS A 86 -49.01 -13.01 -2.10
CA CYS A 86 -47.80 -12.20 -2.25
C CYS A 86 -46.59 -13.09 -2.56
N ASN A 87 -45.76 -12.64 -3.50
CA ASN A 87 -44.51 -13.31 -3.85
C ASN A 87 -43.34 -12.34 -3.87
N VAL A 88 -42.18 -12.85 -3.47
CA VAL A 88 -40.89 -12.29 -3.84
C VAL A 88 -40.56 -12.79 -5.25
N ILE A 89 -40.27 -11.88 -6.17
CA ILE A 89 -40.01 -12.20 -7.58
C ILE A 89 -38.56 -11.83 -7.89
N PRO A 90 -37.59 -12.69 -7.54
CA PRO A 90 -36.17 -12.37 -7.72
C PRO A 90 -35.87 -12.07 -9.18
N GLY A 91 -35.14 -10.98 -9.44
CA GLY A 91 -34.59 -10.68 -10.76
C GLY A 91 -33.36 -11.54 -11.07
N ASN A 92 -32.74 -11.29 -12.23
CA ASN A 92 -31.58 -12.07 -12.69
C ASN A 92 -30.36 -12.05 -11.74
N MET A 93 -30.29 -11.07 -10.84
CA MET A 93 -29.19 -10.91 -9.88
C MET A 93 -29.63 -11.10 -8.43
N ASP A 94 -30.88 -11.49 -8.17
CA ASP A 94 -31.39 -11.71 -6.81
C ASP A 94 -31.39 -13.21 -6.49
N ILE A 95 -30.83 -13.59 -5.33
CA ILE A 95 -30.99 -14.92 -4.75
C ILE A 95 -32.13 -14.87 -3.75
N LEU A 96 -33.13 -15.72 -3.93
CA LEU A 96 -34.19 -15.92 -2.95
C LEU A 96 -33.68 -16.70 -1.73
N ILE A 97 -33.95 -16.18 -0.54
CA ILE A 97 -33.68 -16.85 0.73
C ILE A 97 -34.98 -17.50 1.23
N ALA A 98 -35.06 -18.82 1.10
CA ALA A 98 -36.16 -19.57 1.68
C ALA A 98 -36.15 -19.49 3.22
N SER A 99 -37.31 -19.29 3.82
CA SER A 99 -37.48 -19.15 5.26
C SER A 99 -38.87 -19.64 5.69
N LYS A 100 -39.18 -19.57 6.99
CA LYS A 100 -40.52 -19.88 7.50
C LYS A 100 -41.63 -19.05 6.83
N ARG A 101 -41.33 -17.84 6.36
CA ARG A 101 -42.30 -16.91 5.76
C ARG A 101 -42.17 -16.72 4.26
N VAL A 102 -41.19 -17.35 3.64
CA VAL A 102 -40.93 -17.26 2.19
C VAL A 102 -40.57 -18.66 1.72
N LEU A 103 -41.44 -19.26 0.93
CA LEU A 103 -41.19 -20.59 0.36
C LEU A 103 -40.10 -20.52 -0.71
N SER A 104 -39.54 -21.67 -1.09
CA SER A 104 -38.54 -21.76 -2.17
C SER A 104 -39.06 -21.26 -3.54
N THR A 105 -40.38 -21.16 -3.69
CA THR A 105 -41.05 -20.60 -4.88
C THR A 105 -41.14 -19.07 -4.87
N GLY A 106 -40.77 -18.42 -3.77
CA GLY A 106 -40.94 -16.98 -3.53
C GLY A 106 -42.27 -16.63 -2.86
N ALA A 107 -43.19 -17.58 -2.71
CA ALA A 107 -44.48 -17.34 -2.08
C ALA A 107 -44.34 -16.96 -0.61
N ILE A 108 -45.02 -15.89 -0.21
CA ILE A 108 -44.95 -15.29 1.12
C ILE A 108 -46.06 -15.86 2.00
N THR A 109 -45.72 -16.23 3.23
CA THR A 109 -46.64 -16.78 4.24
C THR A 109 -46.54 -15.95 5.54
N ILE A 110 -47.31 -14.87 5.60
CA ILE A 110 -47.37 -13.97 6.76
C ILE A 110 -48.58 -14.31 7.63
N LYS A 111 -48.44 -14.16 8.96
CA LYS A 111 -49.52 -14.43 9.94
C LYS A 111 -50.79 -13.64 9.67
N LEU A 112 -50.68 -12.49 9.02
CA LEU A 112 -51.82 -11.67 8.61
C LEU A 112 -52.77 -12.46 7.70
N PHE A 113 -52.26 -13.39 6.89
CA PHE A 113 -53.07 -14.28 6.06
C PHE A 113 -53.85 -15.32 6.87
N GLU A 114 -53.36 -15.69 8.06
CA GLU A 114 -54.02 -16.68 8.93
C GLU A 114 -55.29 -16.11 9.57
N ASN A 115 -55.34 -14.78 9.80
CA ASN A 115 -56.47 -14.08 10.42
C ASN A 115 -57.15 -13.09 9.47
N TRP A 116 -57.00 -13.30 8.16
CA TRP A 116 -57.55 -12.43 7.14
C TRP A 116 -59.07 -12.28 7.28
N ASN A 117 -59.55 -11.05 7.13
CA ASN A 117 -60.96 -10.70 7.09
C ASN A 117 -61.14 -9.41 6.27
N ASN A 118 -62.38 -9.09 5.92
CA ASN A 118 -62.70 -7.97 5.02
C ASN A 118 -62.45 -6.57 5.62
N ASN A 119 -61.96 -6.47 6.86
CA ASN A 119 -61.51 -5.18 7.42
C ASN A 119 -60.05 -4.88 7.06
N TYR A 120 -59.31 -5.85 6.54
CA TYR A 120 -57.94 -5.66 6.07
C TYR A 120 -57.92 -5.34 4.57
N ASP A 121 -56.94 -4.54 4.15
CA ASP A 121 -56.70 -4.22 2.74
C ASP A 121 -55.31 -4.66 2.25
N SER A 122 -55.07 -4.51 0.95
CA SER A 122 -53.78 -4.84 0.34
C SER A 122 -52.63 -3.92 0.78
N LEU A 123 -52.89 -2.70 1.24
CA LEU A 123 -51.85 -1.82 1.77
C LEU A 123 -51.32 -2.33 3.10
N GLU A 124 -52.19 -2.76 4.00
CA GLU A 124 -51.79 -3.37 5.27
C GLU A 124 -50.99 -4.66 5.07
N VAL A 125 -51.32 -5.44 4.03
CA VAL A 125 -50.53 -6.60 3.61
C VAL A 125 -49.12 -6.18 3.19
N VAL A 126 -48.99 -5.20 2.29
CA VAL A 126 -47.68 -4.72 1.82
C VAL A 126 -46.87 -4.12 2.97
N GLN A 127 -47.48 -3.33 3.86
CA GLN A 127 -46.81 -2.77 5.03
C GLN A 127 -46.35 -3.85 6.02
N SER A 128 -47.16 -4.90 6.21
CA SER A 128 -46.80 -6.07 7.02
C SER A 128 -45.60 -6.82 6.43
N CYS A 129 -45.57 -7.00 5.10
CA CYS A 129 -44.41 -7.51 4.37
C CYS A 129 -43.17 -6.64 4.60
N ILE A 130 -43.25 -5.33 4.40
CA ILE A 130 -42.13 -4.39 4.58
C ILE A 130 -41.60 -4.48 6.01
N LYS A 131 -42.48 -4.38 7.00
CA LYS A 131 -42.10 -4.45 8.43
C LYS A 131 -41.38 -5.74 8.78
N HIS A 132 -41.79 -6.86 8.19
CA HIS A 132 -41.13 -8.15 8.41
C HIS A 132 -39.79 -8.24 7.67
N PHE A 133 -39.78 -7.92 6.38
CA PHE A 133 -38.61 -8.09 5.50
C PHE A 133 -37.50 -7.06 5.74
N THR A 134 -37.80 -5.89 6.30
CA THR A 134 -36.79 -4.97 6.83
C THR A 134 -35.88 -5.66 7.86
N LYS A 135 -36.45 -6.53 8.71
CA LYS A 135 -35.69 -7.28 9.72
C LYS A 135 -35.11 -8.59 9.18
N HIS A 136 -35.82 -9.21 8.24
CA HIS A 136 -35.47 -10.50 7.67
C HIS A 136 -35.53 -10.44 6.13
N PRO A 137 -34.49 -9.90 5.46
CA PRO A 137 -34.48 -9.74 4.01
C PRO A 137 -34.68 -11.09 3.30
N PRO A 138 -35.62 -11.19 2.35
CA PRO A 138 -35.93 -12.45 1.68
C PRO A 138 -35.09 -12.66 0.43
N THR A 139 -34.25 -11.70 0.05
CA THR A 139 -33.37 -11.76 -1.14
C THR A 139 -31.98 -11.22 -0.82
N ILE A 140 -30.99 -11.70 -1.56
CA ILE A 140 -29.65 -11.13 -1.65
C ILE A 140 -29.43 -10.67 -3.08
N ASP A 141 -29.14 -9.38 -3.27
CA ASP A 141 -28.71 -8.85 -4.57
C ASP A 141 -27.22 -9.15 -4.78
N ILE A 142 -26.93 -10.19 -5.58
CA ILE A 142 -25.57 -10.61 -5.93
C ILE A 142 -24.85 -9.49 -6.69
N GLY A 143 -25.56 -8.69 -7.49
CA GLY A 143 -24.95 -7.61 -8.27
C GLY A 143 -24.34 -6.56 -7.37
N ALA A 144 -25.06 -6.17 -6.31
CA ALA A 144 -24.56 -5.26 -5.30
C ALA A 144 -23.36 -5.83 -4.52
N GLU A 145 -23.40 -7.13 -4.18
CA GLU A 145 -22.33 -7.77 -3.41
C GLU A 145 -21.05 -7.96 -4.24
N TYR A 146 -21.19 -8.48 -5.46
CA TYR A 146 -20.09 -8.64 -6.42
C TYR A 146 -19.43 -7.30 -6.75
N LEU A 147 -20.23 -6.24 -6.94
CA LEU A 147 -19.69 -4.90 -7.15
C LEU A 147 -18.82 -4.50 -5.96
N ARG A 148 -19.31 -4.57 -4.72
CA ARG A 148 -18.52 -4.20 -3.53
C ARG A 148 -17.21 -4.96 -3.43
N GLU A 149 -17.24 -6.28 -3.59
CA GLU A 149 -16.01 -7.10 -3.58
C GLU A 149 -15.06 -6.67 -4.70
N SER A 150 -15.58 -6.42 -5.90
CA SER A 150 -14.79 -5.96 -7.03
C SER A 150 -14.15 -4.59 -6.80
N TRP A 151 -14.85 -3.65 -6.14
CA TRP A 151 -14.29 -2.35 -5.76
C TRP A 151 -13.18 -2.49 -4.71
N ALA A 152 -13.34 -3.38 -3.74
CA ALA A 152 -12.33 -3.65 -2.73
C ALA A 152 -11.05 -4.25 -3.35
N LEU A 153 -11.20 -5.27 -4.20
CA LEU A 153 -10.08 -5.90 -4.91
C LEU A 153 -9.35 -4.91 -5.83
N ARG A 154 -10.08 -4.02 -6.52
CA ARG A 154 -9.44 -2.98 -7.35
C ARG A 154 -8.57 -2.05 -6.52
N ARG A 155 -9.04 -1.65 -5.34
CA ARG A 155 -8.26 -0.79 -4.43
C ARG A 155 -6.99 -1.50 -3.97
N GLU A 156 -7.10 -2.76 -3.57
CA GLU A 156 -5.95 -3.57 -3.15
C GLU A 156 -4.91 -3.72 -4.27
N ILE A 157 -5.35 -3.97 -5.52
CA ILE A 157 -4.46 -4.02 -6.68
C ILE A 157 -3.75 -2.68 -6.90
N GLU A 158 -4.44 -1.56 -6.69
CA GLU A 158 -3.84 -0.24 -6.84
C GLU A 158 -2.75 0.01 -5.80
N ASP A 159 -3.00 -0.38 -4.55
CA ASP A 159 -2.02 -0.25 -3.45
C ASP A 159 -0.80 -1.15 -3.68
N LEU A 160 -1.01 -2.41 -4.10
CA LEU A 160 0.09 -3.32 -4.45
C LEU A 160 0.92 -2.81 -5.63
N ASN A 161 0.31 -2.14 -6.61
CA ASN A 161 1.04 -1.54 -7.73
C ASN A 161 1.90 -0.34 -7.29
N LYS A 162 1.44 0.45 -6.31
CA LYS A 162 2.24 1.53 -5.71
C LYS A 162 3.42 0.96 -4.91
N GLU A 163 3.22 -0.09 -4.14
CA GLU A 163 4.29 -0.76 -3.40
C GLU A 163 5.33 -1.37 -4.36
N LYS A 164 4.87 -2.04 -5.42
CA LYS A 164 5.74 -2.61 -6.46
C LYS A 164 6.58 -1.54 -7.16
N SER A 165 6.04 -0.37 -7.44
CA SER A 165 6.80 0.72 -8.07
C SER A 165 7.90 1.27 -7.15
N ALA A 166 7.60 1.42 -5.85
CA ALA A 166 8.60 1.79 -4.84
C ALA A 166 9.72 0.74 -4.72
N LEU A 167 9.38 -0.55 -4.68
CA LEU A 167 10.36 -1.64 -4.66
C LEU A 167 11.27 -1.64 -5.90
N ASN A 168 10.74 -1.32 -7.08
CA ASN A 168 11.54 -1.22 -8.30
C ASN A 168 12.57 -0.08 -8.24
N LEU A 169 12.23 1.04 -7.59
CA LEU A 169 13.18 2.14 -7.38
C LEU A 169 14.31 1.70 -6.43
N ILE A 170 13.97 1.10 -5.30
CA ILE A 170 14.97 0.58 -4.34
C ILE A 170 15.87 -0.45 -5.03
N LYS A 171 15.31 -1.37 -5.82
CA LYS A 171 16.09 -2.36 -6.56
C LYS A 171 17.08 -1.71 -7.53
N LYS A 172 16.69 -0.60 -8.17
CA LYS A 172 17.58 0.16 -9.05
C LYS A 172 18.73 0.80 -8.27
N GLU A 173 18.44 1.39 -7.10
CA GLU A 173 19.45 1.98 -6.22
C GLU A 173 20.45 0.93 -5.72
N VAL A 174 19.96 -0.23 -5.29
CA VAL A 174 20.81 -1.36 -4.86
C VAL A 174 21.70 -1.84 -5.99
N ASN A 175 21.18 -1.95 -7.22
CA ASN A 175 21.99 -2.33 -8.38
C ASN A 175 23.11 -1.32 -8.64
N ILE A 176 22.81 -0.02 -8.60
CA ILE A 176 23.82 1.04 -8.76
C ILE A 176 24.89 0.93 -7.65
N ALA A 177 24.48 0.71 -6.41
CA ALA A 177 25.42 0.53 -5.30
C ALA A 177 26.32 -0.69 -5.51
N ASN A 178 25.77 -1.82 -5.97
CA ASN A 178 26.55 -3.01 -6.31
C ASN A 178 27.54 -2.76 -7.45
N ASP A 179 27.12 -2.07 -8.51
CA ASP A 179 28.01 -1.72 -9.62
C ASP A 179 29.17 -0.84 -9.13
N LEU A 180 28.88 0.15 -8.27
CA LEU A 180 29.90 1.00 -7.65
C LEU A 180 30.85 0.20 -6.75
N ILE A 181 30.34 -0.71 -5.93
CA ILE A 181 31.15 -1.60 -5.09
C ILE A 181 32.08 -2.44 -5.96
N ASN A 182 31.61 -3.00 -7.06
CA ASN A 182 32.42 -3.79 -7.98
C ASN A 182 33.54 -2.96 -8.63
N VAL A 183 33.28 -1.69 -8.96
CA VAL A 183 34.30 -0.77 -9.49
C VAL A 183 35.32 -0.37 -8.42
N LEU A 184 34.88 -0.13 -7.18
CA LEU A 184 35.78 0.25 -6.08
C LEU A 184 36.63 -0.91 -5.57
N LEU A 185 36.13 -2.14 -5.65
CA LEU A 185 36.83 -3.36 -5.30
C LEU A 185 37.60 -3.94 -6.50
N ASP A 186 38.07 -3.10 -7.43
CA ASP A 186 38.88 -3.53 -8.56
C ASP A 186 40.12 -4.25 -8.02
N SER A 187 40.00 -5.57 -7.99
CA SER A 187 40.81 -6.43 -7.15
C SER A 187 42.26 -6.40 -7.61
N ASN A 188 42.45 -6.05 -8.88
CA ASN A 188 43.73 -5.87 -9.54
C ASN A 188 44.48 -4.65 -8.99
N ALA A 189 43.83 -3.50 -8.78
CA ALA A 189 44.48 -2.32 -8.23
C ALA A 189 44.90 -2.52 -6.77
N ILE A 190 44.04 -3.18 -5.97
CA ILE A 190 44.36 -3.54 -4.59
C ILE A 190 45.51 -4.55 -4.53
N ASN A 191 45.52 -5.52 -5.45
CA ASN A 191 46.60 -6.50 -5.53
C ASN A 191 47.91 -5.84 -5.98
N GLU A 192 47.92 -4.99 -7.00
CA GLU A 192 49.12 -4.24 -7.44
C GLU A 192 49.72 -3.41 -6.31
N LEU A 193 48.89 -2.70 -5.55
CA LEU A 193 49.35 -1.92 -4.40
C LEU A 193 49.95 -2.81 -3.31
N LYS A 194 49.37 -3.99 -3.06
CA LYS A 194 49.94 -4.96 -2.12
C LYS A 194 51.28 -5.51 -2.61
N THR A 195 51.41 -5.83 -3.90
CA THR A 195 52.68 -6.29 -4.46
C THR A 195 53.75 -5.20 -4.35
N GLN A 196 53.41 -3.95 -4.69
CA GLN A 196 54.32 -2.80 -4.54
C GLN A 196 54.73 -2.58 -3.07
N GLN A 197 53.79 -2.78 -2.14
CA GLN A 197 54.10 -2.69 -0.71
C GLN A 197 55.06 -3.81 -0.27
N GLU A 198 54.84 -5.05 -0.69
CA GLU A 198 55.76 -6.16 -0.42
C GLU A 198 57.15 -5.92 -1.02
N ASP A 199 57.23 -5.43 -2.26
CA ASP A 199 58.49 -5.10 -2.92
C ASP A 199 59.25 -4.00 -2.18
N MET A 200 58.53 -2.98 -1.70
CA MET A 200 59.12 -1.87 -0.92
C MET A 200 59.57 -2.32 0.47
N GLU A 201 58.80 -3.16 1.17
CA GLU A 201 59.20 -3.75 2.46
C GLU A 201 60.43 -4.65 2.30
N ASN A 202 60.51 -5.42 1.21
CA ASN A 202 61.65 -6.25 0.89
C ASN A 202 62.90 -5.41 0.56
N TRP A 203 62.73 -4.31 -0.19
CA TRP A 203 63.81 -3.36 -0.48
C TRP A 203 64.33 -2.69 0.80
N ILE A 204 63.43 -2.25 1.69
CA ILE A 204 63.79 -1.67 2.98
C ILE A 204 64.57 -2.69 3.83
N LYS A 205 64.09 -3.92 3.98
CA LYS A 205 64.81 -4.95 4.76
C LYS A 205 66.17 -5.31 4.16
N ALA A 206 66.29 -5.31 2.83
CA ALA A 206 67.55 -5.58 2.15
C ALA A 206 68.57 -4.45 2.37
N ASN A 207 68.11 -3.21 2.43
CA ASN A 207 68.96 -2.02 2.52
C ASN A 207 68.98 -1.35 3.89
N GLU A 208 68.27 -1.87 4.89
CA GLU A 208 68.21 -1.37 6.27
C GLU A 208 69.58 -1.39 6.97
N ASN A 209 70.52 -2.21 6.47
CA ASN A 209 71.88 -2.33 6.99
C ASN A 209 72.96 -1.80 6.02
N GLU A 210 72.58 -1.31 4.84
CA GLU A 210 73.49 -0.53 4.02
C GLU A 210 73.39 0.93 4.49
N ASP A 211 74.38 1.38 5.27
CA ASP A 211 74.64 2.80 5.43
C ASP A 211 74.96 3.37 4.04
N PHE A 212 73.94 3.80 3.30
CA PHE A 212 74.12 4.54 2.07
C PHE A 212 74.68 5.91 2.44
N GLU A 213 76.01 5.96 2.58
CA GLU A 213 76.75 7.15 2.95
C GLU A 213 76.78 8.08 1.72
N PHE A 214 75.74 8.91 1.56
CA PHE A 214 75.62 9.91 0.48
C PHE A 214 76.89 10.78 0.35
N SER A 215 77.62 10.95 1.46
CA SER A 215 78.91 11.63 1.57
C SER A 215 80.00 11.07 0.65
N ASN A 216 79.92 9.80 0.21
CA ASN A 216 80.92 9.19 -0.68
C ASN A 216 80.62 9.41 -2.18
N ALA A 217 79.42 9.86 -2.53
CA ALA A 217 79.07 10.25 -3.91
C ALA A 217 79.54 11.66 -4.27
N LEU A 218 79.91 12.47 -3.27
CA LEU A 218 80.30 13.87 -3.42
C LEU A 218 81.84 13.99 -3.45
N ILE A 219 82.36 14.61 -4.51
CA ILE A 219 83.80 14.93 -4.63
C ILE A 219 84.01 16.33 -4.06
N TYR A 220 84.72 16.42 -2.95
CA TYR A 220 85.05 17.70 -2.30
C TYR A 220 86.47 18.14 -2.69
N SER A 221 86.68 19.45 -2.83
CA SER A 221 87.98 20.04 -3.16
C SER A 221 89.05 19.88 -2.06
N GLY A 222 88.62 19.59 -0.82
CA GLY A 222 89.49 19.39 0.33
C GLY A 222 88.71 18.86 1.55
N ASN A 223 89.45 18.47 2.61
CA ASN A 223 88.87 17.86 3.80
C ASN A 223 88.05 18.86 4.64
N LYS A 224 88.44 20.16 4.63
CA LYS A 224 87.69 21.21 5.34
C LYS A 224 86.31 21.43 4.71
N GLU A 225 86.25 21.43 3.37
CA GLU A 225 85.02 21.62 2.60
C GLU A 225 84.07 20.44 2.74
N LYS A 226 84.60 19.20 2.82
CA LYS A 226 83.82 18.00 3.15
C LYS A 226 83.14 18.15 4.52
N ILE A 227 83.93 18.42 5.56
CA ILE A 227 83.43 18.55 6.94
C ILE A 227 82.41 19.70 7.02
N MET A 228 82.66 20.81 6.32
CA MET A 228 81.74 21.95 6.31
C MET A 228 80.41 21.61 5.64
N ALA A 229 80.43 20.87 4.52
CA ALA A 229 79.22 20.45 3.82
C ALA A 229 78.40 19.44 4.64
N GLU A 230 79.05 18.51 5.33
CA GLU A 230 78.40 17.54 6.23
C GLU A 230 77.72 18.26 7.40
N LEU A 231 78.40 19.21 8.05
CA LEU A 231 77.83 19.99 9.14
C LEU A 231 76.63 20.85 8.69
N LEU A 232 76.67 21.39 7.47
CA LEU A 232 75.56 22.17 6.91
C LEU A 232 74.36 21.27 6.58
N ALA A 233 74.59 20.10 5.98
CA ALA A 233 73.53 19.14 5.70
C ALA A 233 72.87 18.64 7.00
N GLU A 234 73.66 18.36 8.03
CA GLU A 234 73.15 17.96 9.34
C GLU A 234 72.34 19.08 10.02
N GLU A 235 72.75 20.34 9.87
CA GLU A 235 71.99 21.50 10.36
C GLU A 235 70.63 21.67 9.65
N GLU A 236 70.58 21.48 8.33
CA GLU A 236 69.32 21.54 7.55
C GLU A 236 68.39 20.37 7.89
N SER A 237 68.94 19.16 8.10
CA SER A 237 68.17 17.97 8.46
C SER A 237 67.38 18.13 9.78
N PHE A 238 67.85 19.02 10.65
CA PHE A 238 67.22 19.32 11.91
C PHE A 238 65.80 19.88 11.75
N GLU A 239 65.61 20.84 10.84
CA GLU A 239 64.33 21.54 10.68
C GLU A 239 63.25 20.56 10.22
N GLU A 240 63.63 19.66 9.31
CA GLU A 240 62.76 18.60 8.83
C GLU A 240 62.44 17.58 9.93
N THR A 241 63.42 17.22 10.76
CA THR A 241 63.22 16.29 11.88
C THR A 241 62.26 16.87 12.92
N VAL A 242 62.40 18.15 13.28
CA VAL A 242 61.48 18.84 14.21
C VAL A 242 60.07 18.90 13.64
N ARG A 243 59.93 19.16 12.33
CA ARG A 243 58.64 19.19 11.64
C ARG A 243 57.94 17.84 11.74
N LYS A 244 58.64 16.74 11.48
CA LYS A 244 58.11 15.37 11.59
C LYS A 244 57.75 14.98 13.02
N LEU A 245 58.58 15.33 14.00
CA LEU A 245 58.29 15.10 15.42
C LEU A 245 57.00 15.82 15.85
N THR A 246 56.82 17.05 15.36
CA THR A 246 55.63 17.88 15.64
C THR A 246 54.37 17.29 14.99
N GLU A 247 54.47 16.82 13.75
CA GLU A 247 53.39 16.13 13.03
C GLU A 247 52.94 14.86 13.78
N ALA A 248 53.90 14.04 14.23
CA ALA A 248 53.63 12.83 14.99
C ALA A 248 53.01 13.09 16.38
N PHE A 249 53.34 14.22 17.02
CA PHE A 249 52.67 14.67 18.24
C PHE A 249 51.21 15.06 17.97
N TYR A 250 50.92 15.80 16.90
CA TYR A 250 49.55 16.18 16.54
C TYR A 250 48.69 14.98 16.13
N MET A 251 49.30 13.95 15.51
CA MET A 251 48.64 12.68 15.21
C MET A 251 48.45 11.78 16.44
N LYS A 252 48.84 12.23 17.65
CA LYS A 252 48.76 11.49 18.92
C LYS A 252 49.57 10.19 18.95
N VAL A 253 50.59 10.06 18.11
CA VAL A 253 51.50 8.91 18.09
C VAL A 253 52.55 9.03 19.21
N LEU A 254 52.94 10.26 19.56
CA LEU A 254 53.88 10.58 20.65
C LEU A 254 53.17 11.24 21.84
N CYS A 255 53.56 10.87 23.06
CA CYS A 255 53.07 11.54 24.26
C CYS A 255 53.89 12.81 24.59
N SER A 256 53.31 13.72 25.39
CA SER A 256 53.91 15.03 25.65
C SER A 256 55.28 14.96 26.34
N THR A 257 55.54 13.95 27.17
CA THR A 257 56.82 13.78 27.85
C THR A 257 57.92 13.37 26.87
N ASP A 258 57.62 12.44 25.95
CA ASP A 258 58.57 11.94 24.96
C ASP A 258 58.86 13.00 23.89
N PHE A 259 57.82 13.73 23.47
CA PHE A 259 57.97 14.87 22.55
C PHE A 259 58.94 15.91 23.11
N ILE A 260 58.75 16.33 24.37
CA ILE A 260 59.63 17.32 25.03
C ILE A 260 61.05 16.77 25.19
N TYR A 261 61.20 15.48 25.50
CA TYR A 261 62.51 14.85 25.64
C TYR A 261 63.28 14.87 24.31
N HIS A 262 62.69 14.36 23.23
CA HIS A 262 63.33 14.31 21.91
C HIS A 262 63.63 15.70 21.36
N LEU A 263 62.73 16.66 21.58
CA LEU A 263 62.93 18.04 21.15
C LEU A 263 64.12 18.69 21.87
N LYS A 264 64.29 18.45 23.18
CA LYS A 264 65.46 18.94 23.94
C LYS A 264 66.77 18.32 23.46
N GLU A 265 66.80 17.00 23.27
CA GLU A 265 67.98 16.30 22.77
C GLU A 265 68.40 16.82 21.39
N LEU A 266 67.42 17.01 20.51
CA LEU A 266 67.62 17.63 19.20
C LEU A 266 68.24 19.03 19.35
N PHE A 267 67.63 19.94 20.10
CA PHE A 267 68.16 21.30 20.23
C PHE A 267 69.58 21.35 20.83
N ASN A 268 69.89 20.45 21.76
CA ASN A 268 71.25 20.30 22.29
C ASN A 268 72.24 19.86 21.20
N ALA A 269 71.85 18.90 20.36
CA ALA A 269 72.66 18.46 19.23
C ALA A 269 72.89 19.59 18.22
N LYS A 270 71.85 20.33 17.82
CA LYS A 270 71.97 21.50 16.91
C LYS A 270 72.91 22.56 17.47
N PHE A 271 72.80 22.86 18.76
CA PHE A 271 73.69 23.83 19.41
C PHE A 271 75.16 23.39 19.38
N MET A 272 75.44 22.10 19.60
CA MET A 272 76.80 21.57 19.50
C MET A 272 77.35 21.61 18.08
N LEU A 273 76.51 21.32 17.07
CA LEU A 273 76.88 21.39 15.65
C LEU A 273 77.22 22.82 15.22
N ILE A 274 76.38 23.81 15.56
CA ILE A 274 76.63 25.23 15.26
C ILE A 274 77.96 25.68 15.87
N LYS A 275 78.24 25.31 17.13
CA LYS A 275 79.51 25.63 17.79
C LYS A 275 80.73 24.98 17.13
N LYS A 276 80.60 23.74 16.63
CA LYS A 276 81.67 23.08 15.87
C LYS A 276 81.94 23.81 14.56
N ARG A 277 80.89 24.22 13.85
CA ARG A 277 80.98 24.99 12.60
C ARG A 277 81.65 26.34 12.80
N GLU A 278 81.25 27.10 13.83
CA GLU A 278 81.86 28.40 14.15
C GLU A 278 83.36 28.27 14.40
N LYS A 279 83.79 27.25 15.17
CA LYS A 279 85.22 26.98 15.41
C LYS A 279 85.99 26.65 14.13
N LEU A 280 85.39 25.92 13.20
CA LEU A 280 86.00 25.57 11.92
C LEU A 280 86.06 26.75 10.94
N SER A 281 85.12 27.69 11.01
CA SER A 281 85.14 28.92 10.20
C SER A 281 86.22 29.93 10.61
N HIS A 282 86.77 29.80 11.82
CA HIS A 282 87.84 30.66 12.36
C HIS A 282 89.26 30.05 12.25
N LEU A 283 89.41 28.91 11.53
CA LEU A 283 90.64 28.12 11.35
C LEU A 283 91.02 27.98 9.88
#